data_AF-A0A8H7NJH5-F1
#
_entry.id   AF-A0A8H7NJH5-F1
#
_cell.length_a   1.000
_cell.length_b   1.000
_cell.length_c   1.000
_cell.angle_alpha   90.00
_cell.angle_beta   90.00
_cell.angle_gamma   90.00
#
_symmetry.space_group_name_H-M   'P 1'
#
loop_
_entity.id
_entity.type
_entity.pdbx_description
1 polymer ?
#
loop_
_entity_poly.entity_id
_entity_poly.type
_entity_poly.pdbx_seq_one_letter_code
_entity_poly.pdbx_strand_id
1 'polypeptide(L)'
;MVRSRTPRISLHMRLLPIVILVGGHLVESLAAKEQFVFRHGWQQDFIRFAPPSTSLASRGPPQEGSGQIPLKISNNCEATIWPGIATQSGTGPGTGGFELPSRSTTDLWVSPDWQGRVWGRTNCTVNGDSCACETGDCFNKLDCEFSGATPATLAEFNLAGGFNGMQTFYDISLVDGYNIPMAITYIPAKNTTFIPPI
;
A
#
# COMPACT_ATOMS: atom_id res chain seq x y z
N MET A 1 14.81 -27.44 40.53
CA MET A 1 13.72 -27.10 41.46
C MET A 1 13.84 -25.59 41.69
N VAL A 2 13.08 -24.74 41.03
CA VAL A 2 11.72 -24.30 41.41
C VAL A 2 10.92 -23.94 40.14
N ARG A 3 9.66 -24.38 40.16
CA ARG A 3 8.61 -24.19 39.16
C ARG A 3 7.88 -22.88 39.50
N SER A 4 7.64 -22.00 38.54
CA SER A 4 6.70 -20.86 38.70
C SER A 4 6.09 -20.56 37.34
N ARG A 5 5.02 -21.26 36.95
CA ARG A 5 3.62 -20.82 37.00
C ARG A 5 3.41 -19.41 36.41
N THR A 6 2.98 -19.44 35.14
CA THR A 6 2.33 -18.36 34.38
C THR A 6 1.18 -17.71 35.17
N PRO A 7 0.94 -16.41 34.93
CA PRO A 7 -0.41 -15.91 34.72
C PRO A 7 -0.63 -15.62 33.24
N ARG A 8 -1.56 -16.35 32.61
CA ARG A 8 -2.23 -15.93 31.38
C ARG A 8 -3.15 -14.78 31.76
N ILE A 9 -2.91 -13.58 31.24
CA ILE A 9 -3.92 -12.52 31.24
C ILE A 9 -4.63 -12.58 29.89
N SER A 10 -5.83 -13.16 29.94
CA SER A 10 -6.83 -13.11 28.89
C SER A 10 -7.53 -11.77 28.99
N LEU A 11 -7.34 -10.88 28.00
CA LEU A 11 -8.26 -9.78 27.78
C LEU A 11 -9.24 -10.20 26.68
N HIS A 12 -10.41 -10.65 27.09
CA HIS A 12 -11.61 -10.58 26.26
C HIS A 12 -12.08 -9.12 26.31
N MET A 13 -12.10 -8.43 25.17
CA MET A 13 -12.93 -7.25 25.05
C MET A 13 -13.95 -7.47 23.95
N ARG A 14 -15.19 -7.41 24.40
CA ARG A 14 -16.40 -7.82 23.71
C ARG A 14 -16.69 -6.87 22.55
N LEU A 15 -17.16 -7.47 21.47
CA LEU A 15 -17.94 -6.83 20.41
C LEU A 15 -18.97 -5.88 21.01
N LEU A 16 -18.96 -4.63 20.55
CA LEU A 16 -20.14 -3.78 20.53
C LEU A 16 -20.62 -3.70 19.08
N PRO A 17 -21.84 -4.16 18.74
CA PRO A 17 -22.39 -4.03 17.41
C PRO A 17 -22.69 -2.55 17.13
N ILE A 18 -22.18 -2.04 16.00
CA ILE A 18 -22.59 -0.74 15.47
C ILE A 18 -24.05 -0.84 15.06
N VAL A 19 -24.91 -0.08 15.73
CA VAL A 19 -26.32 0.08 15.38
C VAL A 19 -26.38 1.13 14.25
N ILE A 20 -26.70 0.69 13.04
CA ILE A 20 -27.01 1.59 11.91
C ILE A 20 -28.49 1.97 12.02
N LEU A 21 -28.79 3.22 12.39
CA LEU A 21 -30.11 3.80 12.23
C LEU A 21 -30.22 4.41 10.83
N VAL A 22 -30.92 3.72 9.92
CA VAL A 22 -31.34 4.28 8.64
C VAL A 22 -32.68 4.97 8.85
N GLY A 23 -32.68 6.29 8.92
CA GLY A 23 -33.88 7.12 8.94
C GLY A 23 -33.89 8.07 7.75
N GLY A 24 -34.64 7.72 6.71
CA GLY A 24 -34.92 8.61 5.59
C GLY A 24 -36.03 9.59 5.94
N HIS A 25 -35.83 10.87 5.66
CA HIS A 25 -36.91 11.80 5.38
C HIS A 25 -36.44 12.86 4.38
N LEU A 26 -37.20 12.96 3.29
CA LEU A 26 -37.16 14.02 2.28
C LEU A 26 -37.54 15.35 2.92
N VAL A 27 -36.79 16.41 2.64
CA VAL A 27 -37.24 17.79 2.82
C VAL A 27 -36.89 18.58 1.56
N GLU A 28 -37.92 19.24 1.02
CA GLU A 28 -37.91 20.02 -0.21
C GLU A 28 -37.05 21.28 -0.15
N SER A 29 -36.64 21.66 -1.35
CA SER A 29 -35.88 22.85 -1.76
C SER A 29 -36.44 24.18 -1.23
N LEU A 30 -35.54 25.02 -0.71
CA LEU A 30 -35.69 26.47 -0.76
C LEU A 30 -34.47 27.07 -1.46
N ALA A 31 -34.74 27.78 -2.56
CA ALA A 31 -33.77 28.53 -3.33
C ALA A 31 -33.28 29.76 -2.54
N ALA A 32 -31.98 29.87 -2.34
CA ALA A 32 -31.31 31.10 -1.95
C ALA A 32 -30.46 31.60 -3.11
N LYS A 33 -30.84 32.74 -3.70
CA LYS A 33 -30.01 33.50 -4.62
C LYS A 33 -29.07 34.37 -3.79
N GLU A 34 -27.78 34.06 -3.81
CA GLU A 34 -26.75 35.04 -3.49
C GLU A 34 -25.78 35.15 -4.67
N GLN A 35 -25.66 36.37 -5.19
CA GLN A 35 -24.70 36.77 -6.20
C GLN A 35 -23.28 36.69 -5.59
N PHE A 36 -22.58 35.59 -5.86
CA PHE A 36 -21.13 35.58 -5.77
C PHE A 36 -20.55 36.01 -7.10
N VAL A 37 -19.90 37.17 -7.10
CA VAL A 37 -19.10 37.67 -8.21
C VAL A 37 -18.00 36.64 -8.50
N PHE A 38 -18.10 35.96 -9.65
CA PHE A 38 -17.04 35.09 -10.17
C PHE A 38 -15.79 35.91 -10.47
N ARG A 39 -14.87 36.01 -9.51
CA ARG A 39 -13.49 36.40 -9.82
C ARG A 39 -12.86 35.23 -10.60
N HIS A 40 -12.62 35.48 -11.88
CA HIS A 40 -11.77 34.66 -12.73
C HIS A 40 -10.37 34.60 -12.11
N GLY A 41 -9.87 33.40 -11.77
CA GLY A 41 -8.49 33.26 -11.27
C GLY A 41 -8.11 31.92 -10.65
N TRP A 42 -9.04 31.12 -10.12
CA TRP A 42 -8.67 29.92 -9.33
C TRP A 42 -7.83 28.89 -10.09
N GLN A 43 -8.08 28.67 -11.39
CA GLN A 43 -7.27 27.73 -12.19
C GLN A 43 -5.81 28.18 -12.40
N GLN A 44 -5.52 29.48 -12.32
CA GLN A 44 -4.16 30.00 -12.46
C GLN A 44 -3.36 29.91 -11.15
N ASP A 45 -4.05 29.87 -10.00
CA ASP A 45 -3.43 29.68 -8.69
C ASP A 45 -3.16 28.20 -8.40
N PHE A 46 -3.98 27.26 -8.89
CA PHE A 46 -3.69 25.82 -8.77
C PHE A 46 -2.38 25.40 -9.47
N ILE A 47 -2.03 26.02 -10.60
CA ILE A 47 -0.78 25.73 -11.32
C ILE A 47 0.44 26.31 -10.58
N ARG A 48 0.27 27.35 -9.75
CA ARG A 48 1.35 27.99 -8.99
C ARG A 48 1.66 27.31 -7.64
N PHE A 49 0.72 26.51 -7.13
CA PHE A 49 0.85 25.82 -5.83
C PHE A 49 0.90 24.29 -5.94
N ALA A 50 0.95 23.72 -7.14
CA ALA A 50 1.30 22.31 -7.31
C ALA A 50 2.81 22.15 -7.02
N PRO A 51 3.22 21.37 -5.99
CA PRO A 51 4.63 21.10 -5.78
C PRO A 51 5.21 20.41 -7.02
N PRO A 52 6.30 20.93 -7.62
CA PRO A 52 6.93 20.27 -8.74
C PRO A 52 7.76 19.11 -8.19
N SER A 53 7.23 17.89 -8.17
CA SER A 53 7.99 16.64 -8.25
C SER A 53 7.08 15.44 -7.98
N THR A 54 6.29 14.99 -8.96
CA THR A 54 6.16 13.53 -9.10
C THR A 54 7.51 13.07 -9.62
N SER A 55 8.36 12.54 -8.74
CA SER A 55 9.64 12.00 -9.15
C SER A 55 9.39 10.86 -10.15
N LEU A 56 10.21 10.82 -11.20
CA LEU A 56 10.14 9.74 -12.18
C LEU A 56 10.40 8.40 -11.48
N ALA A 57 9.66 7.38 -11.89
CA ALA A 57 9.89 6.02 -11.42
C ALA A 57 11.34 5.59 -11.68
N SER A 58 12.04 5.21 -10.63
CA SER A 58 13.37 4.63 -10.66
C SER A 58 13.34 3.26 -9.98
N ARG A 59 14.14 2.32 -10.47
CA ARG A 59 14.16 0.95 -9.95
C ARG A 59 14.73 0.86 -8.54
N GLY A 60 15.78 1.62 -8.24
CA GLY A 60 16.48 1.60 -6.95
C GLY A 60 17.49 0.45 -6.78
N PRO A 61 17.83 0.06 -5.53
CA PRO A 61 17.33 0.62 -4.27
C PRO A 61 17.78 2.09 -4.08
N PRO A 62 17.09 2.89 -3.26
CA PRO A 62 17.53 4.23 -2.89
C PRO A 62 18.92 4.20 -2.22
N GLN A 63 19.68 5.31 -2.26
CA GLN A 63 20.98 5.38 -1.58
C GLN A 63 20.83 5.35 -0.06
N GLU A 64 21.76 4.71 0.64
CA GLU A 64 21.80 4.68 2.09
C GLU A 64 21.92 6.12 2.65
N GLY A 65 21.11 6.46 3.66
CA GLY A 65 21.05 7.83 4.21
C GLY A 65 20.10 8.80 3.51
N SER A 66 19.45 8.42 2.40
CA SER A 66 18.43 9.24 1.72
C SER A 66 17.06 9.28 2.42
N GLY A 67 16.97 8.77 3.65
CA GLY A 67 15.70 8.63 4.37
C GLY A 67 14.88 7.40 3.95
N GLN A 68 15.54 6.36 3.43
CA GLN A 68 14.90 5.11 2.97
C GLN A 68 13.76 4.62 3.90
N ILE A 69 12.63 4.26 3.30
CA ILE A 69 11.48 3.69 4.00
C ILE A 69 11.54 2.16 3.87
N PRO A 70 11.44 1.40 4.97
CA PRO A 70 11.47 -0.06 4.90
C PRO A 70 10.17 -0.59 4.26
N LEU A 71 10.32 -1.43 3.24
CA LEU A 71 9.25 -2.22 2.64
C LEU A 71 9.50 -3.69 3.01
N LYS A 72 8.78 -4.20 4.00
CA LYS A 72 8.90 -5.60 4.45
C LYS A 72 7.79 -6.45 3.84
N ILE A 73 8.16 -7.49 3.10
CA ILE A 73 7.20 -8.40 2.48
C ILE A 73 7.34 -9.77 3.14
N SER A 74 6.26 -10.27 3.74
CA SER A 74 6.24 -11.53 4.48
C SER A 74 5.23 -12.50 3.89
N ASN A 75 5.63 -13.75 3.69
CA ASN A 75 4.75 -14.81 3.25
C ASN A 75 4.28 -15.66 4.45
N ASN A 76 3.04 -15.44 4.86
CA ASN A 76 2.36 -16.24 5.89
C ASN A 76 1.45 -17.33 5.30
N CYS A 77 1.50 -17.57 3.98
CA CYS A 77 0.85 -18.71 3.35
C CYS A 77 1.66 -19.99 3.59
N GLU A 78 1.03 -21.15 3.40
CA GLU A 78 1.71 -22.46 3.50
C GLU A 78 2.50 -22.81 2.23
N ALA A 79 2.19 -22.15 1.10
CA ALA A 79 2.88 -22.31 -0.17
C ALA A 79 3.84 -21.14 -0.44
N THR A 80 4.82 -21.38 -1.29
CA THR A 80 5.65 -20.32 -1.89
C THR A 80 4.78 -19.38 -2.71
N ILE A 81 5.07 -18.09 -2.63
CA ILE A 81 4.48 -17.05 -3.48
C ILE A 81 5.60 -16.30 -4.19
N TRP A 82 5.27 -15.59 -5.27
CA TRP A 82 6.22 -14.72 -5.96
C TRP A 82 5.70 -13.29 -5.89
N PRO A 83 6.13 -12.47 -4.93
CA PRO A 83 5.73 -11.08 -4.90
C PRO A 83 6.07 -10.37 -6.21
N GLY A 84 5.15 -9.57 -6.71
CA GLY A 84 5.38 -8.59 -7.77
C GLY A 84 5.38 -7.19 -7.18
N ILE A 85 6.25 -6.33 -7.69
CA ILE A 85 6.40 -4.94 -7.27
C ILE A 85 6.44 -4.07 -8.52
N ALA A 86 5.57 -3.06 -8.58
CA ALA A 86 5.57 -2.06 -9.65
C ALA A 86 5.77 -0.68 -9.04
N THR A 87 6.85 0.00 -9.44
CA THR A 87 7.13 1.38 -9.03
C THR A 87 6.51 2.34 -10.04
N GLN A 88 5.63 3.22 -9.58
CA GLN A 88 4.92 4.20 -10.39
C GLN A 88 5.56 5.60 -10.28
N SER A 89 6.15 5.92 -9.13
CA SER A 89 6.89 7.16 -8.86
C SER A 89 7.88 6.93 -7.73
N GLY A 90 8.92 7.78 -7.62
CA GLY A 90 10.00 7.61 -6.66
C GLY A 90 10.95 6.47 -7.02
N THR A 91 11.82 6.12 -6.07
CA THR A 91 12.81 5.05 -6.21
C THR A 91 12.34 3.79 -5.49
N GLY A 92 12.13 2.73 -6.26
CA GLY A 92 11.71 1.41 -5.77
C GLY A 92 12.82 0.60 -5.10
N PRO A 93 12.58 -0.69 -4.85
CA PRO A 93 13.47 -1.55 -4.07
C PRO A 93 14.62 -2.23 -4.83
N GLY A 94 14.80 -1.91 -6.11
CA GLY A 94 15.79 -2.51 -7.01
C GLY A 94 15.34 -3.81 -7.67
N THR A 95 14.15 -4.29 -7.32
CA THR A 95 13.53 -5.50 -7.88
C THR A 95 12.04 -5.27 -8.13
N GLY A 96 11.53 -5.84 -9.20
CA GLY A 96 10.11 -5.92 -9.54
C GLY A 96 9.46 -7.24 -9.10
N GLY A 97 10.23 -8.17 -8.52
CA GLY A 97 9.68 -9.41 -8.00
C GLY A 97 10.75 -10.46 -7.69
N PHE A 98 10.37 -11.42 -6.86
CA PHE A 98 11.26 -12.46 -6.35
C PHE A 98 10.44 -13.67 -5.88
N GLU A 99 11.10 -14.79 -5.63
CA GLU A 99 10.51 -15.94 -4.95
C GLU A 99 10.52 -15.72 -3.43
N LEU A 100 9.38 -15.98 -2.77
CA LEU A 100 9.25 -15.87 -1.32
C LEU A 100 8.67 -17.16 -0.72
N PRO A 101 9.54 -18.03 -0.15
CA PRO A 101 9.12 -19.29 0.46
C PRO A 101 8.10 -19.12 1.59
N SER A 102 7.37 -20.18 1.92
CA SER A 102 6.46 -20.18 3.07
C SER A 102 7.19 -19.77 4.36
N ARG A 103 6.54 -18.95 5.19
CA ARG A 103 7.03 -18.48 6.49
C ARG A 103 8.35 -17.68 6.43
N SER A 104 8.61 -17.04 5.30
CA SER A 104 9.79 -16.21 5.11
C SER A 104 9.43 -14.73 4.92
N THR A 105 10.41 -13.87 5.15
CA THR A 105 10.29 -12.41 5.04
C THR A 105 11.50 -11.87 4.30
N THR A 106 11.25 -10.93 3.39
CA THR A 106 12.29 -10.16 2.70
C THR A 106 12.17 -8.70 3.10
N ASP A 107 13.30 -8.11 3.46
CA ASP A 107 13.44 -6.69 3.78
C ASP A 107 13.94 -5.93 2.54
N LEU A 108 13.20 -4.90 2.14
CA LEU A 108 13.52 -4.01 1.03
C LEU A 108 13.44 -2.55 1.47
N TRP A 109 13.86 -1.64 0.60
CA TRP A 109 13.86 -0.20 0.85
C TRP A 109 13.34 0.58 -0.34
N VAL A 110 12.50 1.56 -0.10
CA VAL A 110 11.99 2.49 -1.12
C VAL A 110 12.26 3.93 -0.68
N SER A 111 12.23 4.89 -1.60
CA SER A 111 12.40 6.29 -1.23
C SER A 111 11.17 6.85 -0.48
N PRO A 112 11.33 7.94 0.31
CA PRO A 112 10.22 8.59 1.02
C PRO A 112 9.04 9.02 0.15
N ASP A 113 9.28 9.28 -1.13
CA ASP A 113 8.31 9.70 -2.13
C ASP A 113 7.81 8.56 -3.02
N TRP A 114 8.12 7.31 -2.66
CA TRP A 114 7.75 6.16 -3.46
C TRP A 114 6.23 6.00 -3.55
N GLN A 115 5.78 5.73 -4.78
CA GLN A 115 4.42 5.33 -5.08
C GLN A 115 4.47 4.05 -5.90
N GLY A 116 3.70 3.05 -5.50
CA GLY A 116 3.80 1.75 -6.12
C GLY A 116 2.80 0.75 -5.61
N ARG A 117 2.91 -0.46 -6.16
CA ARG A 117 2.02 -1.59 -5.88
C ARG A 117 2.83 -2.81 -5.53
N VAL A 118 2.31 -3.60 -4.61
CA VAL A 118 2.81 -4.93 -4.28
C VAL A 118 1.66 -5.92 -4.36
N TRP A 119 1.88 -7.08 -4.98
CA TRP A 119 0.90 -8.16 -5.03
C TRP A 119 1.56 -9.52 -4.94
N GLY A 120 0.78 -10.55 -4.60
CA GLY A 120 1.25 -11.94 -4.58
C GLY A 120 0.89 -12.66 -5.88
N ARG A 121 1.85 -13.40 -6.44
CA ARG A 121 1.63 -14.33 -7.56
C ARG A 121 1.67 -15.78 -7.06
N THR A 122 0.84 -16.65 -7.63
CA THR A 122 0.71 -18.06 -7.21
C THR A 122 1.00 -19.02 -8.34
N ASN A 123 1.42 -20.23 -7.96
CA ASN A 123 1.62 -21.37 -8.86
C ASN A 123 2.50 -21.00 -10.06
N CYS A 124 3.64 -20.36 -9.76
CA CYS A 124 4.54 -19.88 -10.79
C CYS A 124 5.56 -20.95 -11.20
N THR A 125 5.89 -20.98 -12.49
CA THR A 125 7.00 -21.74 -13.04
C THR A 125 8.12 -20.77 -13.39
N VAL A 126 9.28 -20.90 -12.72
CA VAL A 126 10.43 -20.01 -12.90
C VAL A 126 11.51 -20.70 -13.73
N ASN A 127 12.04 -19.97 -14.73
CA ASN A 127 13.19 -20.39 -15.52
C ASN A 127 14.05 -19.16 -15.85
N GLY A 128 15.15 -18.96 -15.11
CA GLY A 128 15.95 -17.75 -15.19
C GLY A 128 15.13 -16.51 -14.84
N ASP A 129 15.11 -15.53 -15.74
CA ASP A 129 14.35 -14.29 -15.56
C ASP A 129 12.85 -14.43 -15.92
N SER A 130 12.45 -15.58 -16.46
CA SER A 130 11.04 -15.87 -16.76
C SER A 130 10.34 -16.48 -15.55
N CYS A 131 9.12 -16.03 -15.29
CA CYS A 131 8.25 -16.51 -14.23
C CYS A 131 6.81 -16.43 -14.71
N ALA A 132 6.26 -17.54 -15.17
CA ALA A 132 4.87 -17.64 -15.62
C ALA A 132 3.99 -18.09 -14.46
N CYS A 133 2.98 -17.31 -14.09
CA CYS A 133 2.13 -17.55 -12.92
C CYS A 133 0.66 -17.80 -13.30
N GLU A 134 -0.04 -18.58 -12.48
CA GLU A 134 -1.49 -18.81 -12.66
C GLU A 134 -2.31 -17.57 -12.30
N THR A 135 -1.92 -16.85 -11.25
CA THR A 135 -2.57 -15.58 -10.84
C THR A 135 -1.53 -14.48 -10.63
N GLY A 136 -1.92 -13.24 -10.93
CA GLY A 136 -1.08 -12.06 -10.76
C GLY A 136 0.14 -11.99 -11.70
N ASP A 137 0.18 -12.77 -12.76
CA ASP A 137 1.31 -12.79 -13.70
C ASP A 137 1.64 -11.40 -14.26
N CYS A 138 2.92 -11.10 -14.51
CA CYS A 138 3.36 -9.81 -15.03
C CYS A 138 4.14 -9.97 -16.34
N PHE A 139 3.50 -10.59 -17.34
CA PHE A 139 4.06 -10.89 -18.66
C PHE A 139 5.16 -11.95 -18.63
N ASN A 140 4.98 -12.98 -17.81
CA ASN A 140 5.91 -14.10 -17.62
C ASN A 140 7.33 -13.65 -17.18
N LYS A 141 7.46 -12.50 -16.51
CA LYS A 141 8.73 -11.98 -15.98
C LYS A 141 8.80 -12.22 -14.47
N LEU A 142 9.94 -12.67 -13.96
CA LEU A 142 10.17 -12.67 -12.51
C LEU A 142 10.21 -11.23 -11.98
N ASP A 143 10.85 -10.37 -12.77
CA ASP A 143 11.12 -8.98 -12.48
C ASP A 143 10.08 -8.07 -13.14
N CYS A 144 8.99 -7.77 -12.43
CA CYS A 144 7.86 -7.03 -12.99
C CYS A 144 8.18 -5.55 -13.23
N GLU A 145 7.73 -5.04 -14.38
CA GLU A 145 7.77 -3.60 -14.72
C GLU A 145 6.40 -2.92 -14.56
N PHE A 146 5.33 -3.72 -14.60
CA PHE A 146 3.94 -3.29 -14.56
C PHE A 146 3.13 -4.13 -13.58
N SER A 147 1.91 -3.70 -13.29
CA SER A 147 0.96 -4.43 -12.42
C SER A 147 0.69 -5.85 -12.95
N GLY A 148 0.31 -6.74 -12.05
CA GLY A 148 -0.07 -8.11 -12.40
C GLY A 148 -1.41 -8.19 -13.14
N ALA A 149 -1.58 -9.24 -13.94
CA ALA A 149 -2.82 -9.57 -14.61
C ALA A 149 -3.91 -9.97 -13.59
N THR A 150 -5.15 -9.63 -13.89
CA THR A 150 -6.30 -9.95 -13.04
C THR A 150 -6.60 -11.46 -13.07
N PRO A 151 -7.00 -12.08 -11.94
CA PRO A 151 -7.24 -11.45 -10.64
C PRO A 151 -5.96 -11.26 -9.80
N ALA A 152 -5.85 -10.11 -9.12
CA ALA A 152 -4.77 -9.82 -8.17
C ALA A 152 -5.25 -8.91 -7.02
N THR A 153 -5.08 -9.38 -5.78
CA THR A 153 -5.19 -8.53 -4.59
C THR A 153 -3.97 -7.59 -4.53
N LEU A 154 -4.19 -6.28 -4.49
CA LEU A 154 -3.11 -5.28 -4.50
C LEU A 154 -2.95 -4.61 -3.14
N ALA A 155 -1.71 -4.40 -2.70
CA ALA A 155 -1.36 -3.37 -1.73
C ALA A 155 -0.82 -2.15 -2.48
N GLU A 156 -1.51 -1.02 -2.37
CA GLU A 156 -1.15 0.23 -3.04
C GLU A 156 -0.57 1.21 -2.02
N PHE A 157 0.46 1.97 -2.43
CA PHE A 157 1.15 2.93 -1.59
C PHE A 157 1.35 4.25 -2.34
N ASN A 158 1.10 5.35 -1.63
CA ASN A 158 1.52 6.70 -2.00
C ASN A 158 2.12 7.37 -0.76
N LEU A 159 3.45 7.31 -0.62
CA LEU A 159 4.15 7.69 0.61
C LEU A 159 4.28 9.21 0.82
N ALA A 160 4.30 9.99 -0.27
CA ALA A 160 4.37 11.45 -0.25
C ALA A 160 3.21 12.09 -1.05
N GLY A 161 1.98 11.77 -0.64
CA GLY A 161 0.75 12.30 -1.23
C GLY A 161 0.19 13.52 -0.50
N GLY A 162 -0.99 13.96 -0.96
CA GLY A 162 -1.78 15.00 -0.31
C GLY A 162 -1.15 16.39 -0.40
N PHE A 163 -1.52 17.28 0.52
CA PHE A 163 -1.01 18.66 0.53
C PHE A 163 0.49 18.67 0.84
N ASN A 164 1.29 19.22 -0.08
CA ASN A 164 2.75 19.33 0.01
C ASN A 164 3.52 18.00 0.22
N GLY A 165 2.93 16.85 -0.15
CA GLY A 165 3.60 15.55 -0.01
C GLY A 165 3.77 15.07 1.45
N MET A 166 2.99 15.62 2.37
CA MET A 166 3.09 15.37 3.82
C MET A 166 2.18 14.24 4.30
N GLN A 167 1.46 13.57 3.42
CA GLN A 167 0.50 12.52 3.77
C GLN A 167 0.88 11.20 3.11
N THR A 168 0.73 10.12 3.85
CA THR A 168 0.89 8.76 3.34
C THR A 168 -0.48 8.13 3.15
N PHE A 169 -0.75 7.62 1.95
CA PHE A 169 -1.92 6.82 1.63
C PHE A 169 -1.49 5.38 1.36
N TYR A 170 -2.26 4.44 1.86
CA TYR A 170 -2.09 3.02 1.56
C TYR A 170 -3.44 2.32 1.70
N ASP A 171 -3.65 1.29 0.89
CA ASP A 171 -4.88 0.50 0.92
C ASP A 171 -4.66 -0.90 0.36
N ILE A 172 -5.60 -1.78 0.69
CA ILE A 172 -5.77 -3.06 0.01
C ILE A 172 -6.87 -2.85 -1.03
N SER A 173 -6.53 -3.06 -2.29
CA SER A 173 -7.42 -2.87 -3.42
C SER A 173 -7.79 -4.22 -4.05
N LEU A 174 -9.10 -4.38 -4.29
CA LEU A 174 -9.69 -5.52 -5.01
C LEU A 174 -10.25 -5.08 -6.38
N VAL A 175 -9.87 -3.89 -6.85
CA VAL A 175 -10.30 -3.38 -8.17
C VAL A 175 -9.89 -4.36 -9.27
N ASP A 176 -8.72 -4.96 -9.12
CA ASP A 176 -8.15 -5.96 -10.03
C ASP A 176 -8.50 -7.41 -9.63
N GLY A 177 -9.48 -7.60 -8.75
CA GLY A 177 -9.94 -8.91 -8.28
C GLY A 177 -9.24 -9.40 -7.00
N TYR A 178 -9.42 -10.67 -6.70
CA TYR A 178 -8.91 -11.31 -5.48
C TYR A 178 -8.22 -12.63 -5.82
N ASN A 179 -7.02 -12.85 -5.28
CA ASN A 179 -6.31 -14.14 -5.41
C ASN A 179 -5.75 -14.66 -4.07
N ILE A 180 -5.07 -13.82 -3.28
CA ILE A 180 -4.48 -14.18 -1.98
C ILE A 180 -4.96 -13.19 -0.90
N PRO A 181 -5.24 -13.63 0.34
CA PRO A 181 -5.46 -12.72 1.45
C PRO A 181 -4.20 -11.92 1.79
N MET A 182 -4.37 -10.62 2.04
CA MET A 182 -3.27 -9.70 2.31
C MET A 182 -3.64 -8.73 3.43
N ALA A 183 -2.64 -8.23 4.14
CA ALA A 183 -2.78 -7.16 5.12
C ALA A 183 -1.56 -6.24 5.04
N ILE A 184 -1.79 -4.95 5.30
CA ILE A 184 -0.72 -3.96 5.50
C ILE A 184 -0.56 -3.76 7.01
N THR A 185 0.68 -3.88 7.50
CA THR A 185 1.00 -3.64 8.90
C THR A 185 1.96 -2.46 9.00
N TYR A 186 1.57 -1.46 9.78
CA TYR A 186 2.44 -0.33 10.08
C TYR A 186 3.58 -0.74 11.01
N ILE A 187 4.82 -0.42 10.64
CA ILE A 187 6.01 -0.66 11.45
C ILE A 187 6.46 0.69 12.04
N PRO A 188 6.21 0.97 13.32
CA PRO A 188 6.64 2.22 13.95
C PRO A 188 8.16 2.33 13.99
N ALA A 189 8.69 3.53 13.76
CA ALA A 189 10.12 3.79 13.96
C ALA A 189 10.46 3.67 15.45
N LYS A 190 11.68 3.21 15.76
CA LYS A 190 12.20 3.14 17.14
C LYS A 190 12.15 4.55 17.73
N ASN A 191 11.22 4.80 18.67
CA ASN A 191 10.92 6.07 19.34
C ASN A 191 9.77 6.92 18.75
N THR A 192 8.88 6.35 17.94
CA THR A 192 7.61 7.02 17.61
C THR A 192 6.57 6.79 18.71
N THR A 193 6.17 7.87 19.38
CA THR A 193 5.04 7.90 20.34
C THR A 193 3.71 8.21 19.66
N PHE A 194 3.73 8.66 18.40
CA PHE A 194 2.54 8.92 17.61
C PHE A 194 2.27 7.75 16.65
N ILE A 195 1.27 6.95 17.01
CA ILE A 195 0.68 5.95 16.10
C ILE A 195 -0.51 6.64 15.45
N PRO A 196 -0.56 6.80 14.11
CA PRO A 196 -1.70 7.41 13.45
C PRO A 196 -2.98 6.60 13.76
N PRO A 197 -4.13 7.26 13.99
CA PRO A 197 -5.39 6.57 14.24
C PRO A 197 -5.77 5.71 13.01
N ILE A 198 -6.25 4.50 13.29
CA ILE A 198 -6.75 3.50 12.33
C ILE A 198 -8.15 3.90 11.86
#